data_AF-A0A2M6Y1U5-F1
#
_entry.id   AF-A0A2M6Y1U5-F1
#
_cell.length_a   1.000
_cell.length_b   1.000
_cell.length_c   1.000
_cell.angle_alpha   90.00
_cell.angle_beta   90.00
_cell.angle_gamma   90.00
#
_symmetry.space_group_name_H-M   'P 1'
#
loop_
_entity.id
_entity.type
_entity.pdbx_description
1 polymer ?
#
loop_
_entity_poly.entity_id
_entity_poly.type
_entity_poly.pdbx_seq_one_letter_code
_entity_poly.pdbx_strand_id
1 'polypeptide(L)' 'VGYEKIGSGLVTILFRGEVAACRAACDAGAAAAQKVGELVSVHVIPQPHGDLEGKLPISEARKK' A
#
# COMPACT_ATOMS: atom_id res chain seq x y z
N VAL A 1 3.89 -7.38 2.59
CA VAL A 1 3.55 -6.03 3.09
C VAL A 1 4.83 -5.22 3.11
N GLY A 2 4.88 -4.16 2.32
CA GLY A 2 6.01 -3.21 2.29
C GLY A 2 5.57 -1.86 2.86
N TYR A 3 6.53 -1.09 3.36
CA TYR A 3 6.32 0.32 3.71
C TYR A 3 7.38 1.15 3.01
N GLU A 4 6.98 2.29 2.47
CA GLU A 4 7.87 3.23 1.78
C GLU A 4 7.79 4.59 2.45
N LYS A 5 8.95 5.22 2.65
CA LYS A 5 9.05 6.54 3.26
C LYS A 5 9.61 7.50 2.22
N ILE A 6 8.77 8.40 1.73
CA ILE A 6 9.16 9.38 0.71
C ILE A 6 9.74 10.67 1.31
N GLY A 7 9.69 10.82 2.64
CA GLY A 7 10.09 12.04 3.35
C GLY A 7 8.90 12.89 3.79
N SER A 8 9.15 14.06 4.38
CA SER A 8 8.11 15.01 4.84
C SER A 8 7.07 14.42 5.81
N GLY A 9 7.44 13.38 6.56
CA GLY A 9 6.52 12.67 7.46
C GLY A 9 5.51 11.75 6.76
N LEU A 10 5.61 11.59 5.43
CA LEU A 10 4.71 10.74 4.65
C LEU A 10 5.24 9.30 4.60
N VAL A 11 4.38 8.38 5.01
CA VAL A 11 4.64 6.94 4.98
C VAL A 11 3.49 6.26 4.26
N THR A 12 3.83 5.43 3.28
CA THR A 12 2.87 4.68 2.48
C THR A 12 3.06 3.19 2.72
N ILE A 13 1.98 2.47 2.98
CA ILE A 13 2.00 1.00 3.14
C ILE A 13 1.45 0.37 1.87
N LEU A 14 2.14 -0.64 1.35
CA LEU A 14 1.78 -1.35 0.13
C LEU A 14 1.53 -2.83 0.43
N PHE A 15 0.43 -3.35 -0.13
CA PHE A 15 -0.01 -4.73 0.02
C PHE A 15 -0.28 -5.33 -1.35
N ARG A 16 -0.03 -6.64 -1.51
CA ARG A 16 -0.32 -7.42 -2.71
C ARG A 16 -1.15 -8.64 -2.31
N GLY A 17 -2.10 -9.00 -3.15
CA GLY A 17 -3.02 -10.10 -2.94
C GLY A 17 -4.22 -10.02 -3.89
N GLU A 18 -5.25 -10.81 -3.60
CA GLU A 18 -6.53 -10.73 -4.31
C GLU A 18 -7.21 -9.37 -4.06
N VAL A 19 -7.86 -8.82 -5.08
CA VAL A 19 -8.49 -7.49 -5.04
C VAL A 19 -9.49 -7.35 -3.90
N ALA A 20 -10.26 -8.42 -3.63
CA ALA A 20 -11.22 -8.45 -2.52
C ALA A 20 -10.53 -8.32 -1.15
N ALA A 21 -9.44 -9.06 -0.94
CA ALA A 21 -8.66 -9.01 0.29
C ALA A 21 -7.95 -7.66 0.45
N CYS A 22 -7.34 -7.14 -0.62
CA CYS A 22 -6.67 -5.84 -0.61
C CYS A 22 -7.63 -4.70 -0.29
N ARG A 23 -8.85 -4.72 -0.85
CA ARG A 23 -9.85 -3.69 -0.56
C ARG A 23 -10.31 -3.70 0.89
N ALA A 24 -10.62 -4.88 1.43
CA ALA A 24 -10.98 -5.01 2.84
C ALA A 24 -9.86 -4.54 3.78
N ALA A 25 -8.61 -4.88 3.47
CA ALA A 25 -7.44 -4.44 4.22
C ALA A 25 -7.27 -2.91 4.18
N CYS A 26 -7.42 -2.30 2.99
CA CYS A 26 -7.34 -0.85 2.82
C CYS A 26 -8.45 -0.12 3.59
N ASP A 27 -9.69 -0.60 3.53
CA ASP A 27 -10.82 0.01 4.24
C ASP A 27 -10.64 -0.09 5.77
N ALA A 28 -10.20 -1.24 6.28
CA ALA A 28 -9.90 -1.43 7.70
C ALA A 28 -8.71 -0.55 8.14
N GLY A 29 -7.66 -0.48 7.32
CA GLY A 29 -6.49 0.36 7.57
C GLY A 29 -6.83 1.84 7.58
N ALA A 30 -7.68 2.30 6.65
CA ALA A 30 -8.15 3.68 6.58
C ALA A 30 -8.87 4.11 7.86
N ALA A 31 -9.79 3.27 8.34
CA ALA A 31 -10.54 3.53 9.57
C ALA A 31 -9.66 3.54 10.82
N ALA A 32 -8.58 2.74 10.86
CA ALA A 32 -7.61 2.76 11.94
C ALA A 32 -6.68 3.98 11.85
N ALA A 33 -6.20 4.31 10.65
CA ALA A 33 -5.31 5.44 10.41
C ALA A 33 -5.96 6.78 10.77
N GLN A 34 -7.24 6.98 10.40
CA GLN A 34 -7.99 8.19 10.74
C GLN A 34 -8.19 8.37 12.25
N LYS A 35 -8.15 7.30 13.05
CA LYS A 35 -8.28 7.39 14.52
C LYS A 35 -6.99 7.80 15.20
N VAL A 36 -5.84 7.42 14.61
CA VAL A 36 -4.51 7.66 15.20
C VAL A 36 -3.89 8.95 14.66
N GLY A 37 -4.22 9.35 13.44
CA GLY A 37 -3.67 10.55 12.80
C GLY A 37 -4.32 10.90 11.48
N GLU A 38 -3.57 11.58 10.62
CA GLU A 38 -4.05 12.07 9.33
C GLU A 38 -3.91 10.99 8.23
N LEU A 39 -5.00 10.74 7.52
CA LEU A 39 -5.02 9.89 6.34
C LEU A 39 -5.05 10.76 5.08
N VAL A 40 -3.97 10.71 4.30
CA VAL A 40 -3.87 11.49 3.05
C VAL A 40 -4.62 10.82 1.89
N SER A 41 -4.40 9.52 1.67
CA SER A 41 -5.02 8.79 0.55
C SER A 41 -5.07 7.29 0.78
N VAL A 42 -6.06 6.64 0.14
CA VAL A 42 -6.23 5.19 0.07
C VAL A 42 -6.59 4.83 -1.35
N HIS A 43 -5.92 3.83 -1.92
CA HIS A 43 -6.16 3.42 -3.29
C HIS A 43 -5.90 1.93 -3.46
N VAL A 44 -6.73 1.29 -4.29
CA VAL A 44 -6.57 -0.12 -4.68
C VAL A 44 -6.44 -0.14 -6.19
N ILE A 45 -5.38 -0.80 -6.67
CA ILE A 45 -5.13 -1.02 -8.10
C ILE A 45 -5.42 -2.49 -8.40
N PRO A 46 -6.55 -2.82 -9.06
CA PRO A 46 -6.93 -4.21 -9.28
C PRO A 46 -5.98 -4.98 -10.20
N GLN A 47 -5.44 -4.31 -11.21
CA GLN A 47 -4.56 -4.92 -12.20
C GLN A 47 -3.39 -3.97 -12.51
N PRO A 48 -2.30 -4.00 -11.73
CA PRO A 48 -1.13 -3.21 -12.02
C PRO A 48 -0.47 -3.69 -13.33
N HIS A 49 0.00 -2.75 -14.13
CA HIS A 49 0.75 -3.05 -15.34
C HIS A 49 2.12 -3.69 -14.97
N GLY A 50 2.57 -4.70 -15.71
CA GLY A 50 3.77 -5.48 -15.36
C GLY A 50 5.07 -4.67 -15.27
N ASP A 51 5.16 -3.54 -16.00
CA ASP A 51 6.30 -2.62 -15.93
C ASP A 51 6.49 -1.95 -14.55
N LEU A 52 5.47 -1.99 -13.68
CA LEU A 52 5.53 -1.40 -12.34
C LEU A 52 6.25 -2.30 -11.32
N GLU A 53 6.32 -3.62 -11.55
CA GLU A 53 6.90 -4.58 -10.58
C GLU A 53 8.41 -4.40 -10.36
N GLY A 54 9.12 -3.75 -11.29
CA GLY A 54 10.55 -3.44 -11.18
C GLY A 54 10.88 -2.00 -10.75
N LYS A 55 9.91 -1.08 -10.83
CA LYS A 55 10.12 0.37 -10.62
C LYS A 55 9.56 0.87 -9.30
N LEU A 56 8.51 0.22 -8.80
CA LEU A 56 7.89 0.54 -7.53
C LEU A 56 8.15 -0.56 -6.49
N PRO A 57 8.14 -0.24 -5.19
CA PRO A 57 8.28 -1.21 -4.10
C PRO A 57 7.00 -2.06 -3.90
N ILE A 58 6.41 -2.52 -5.01
CA ILE A 58 5.23 -3.40 -5.06
C ILE A 58 5.60 -4.86 -5.35
N SER A 59 6.87 -5.14 -5.70
CA SER A 59 7.34 -6.51 -5.87
C SER A 59 7.43 -7.24 -4.53
N GLU A 60 7.19 -8.55 -4.59
CA GLU A 60 7.32 -9.48 -3.47
C GLU A 60 8.66 -9.21 -2.77
N ALA A 61 8.58 -8.92 -1.47
CA ALA A 61 9.67 -8.51 -0.62
C ALA A 61 11.01 -9.09 -1.07
N ARG A 62 11.96 -8.20 -1.38
CA ARG A 62 13.36 -8.55 -1.61
C ARG A 62 13.84 -9.44 -0.47
N LYS A 63 13.87 -10.76 -0.70
CA LYS A 63 14.66 -11.70 0.10
C LYS A 63 16.12 -11.34 -0.14
N LYS A 64 16.71 -10.61 0.79
CA LYS A 64 18.14 -10.67 1.10
C LYS A 64 18.32 -10.45 2.58
#